data_AF-A0A178GMZ6-F1
#
_entry.id   AF-A0A178GMZ6-F1
#
_cell.length_a   1.000
_cell.length_b   1.000
_cell.length_c   1.000
_cell.angle_alpha   90.00
_cell.angle_beta   90.00
_cell.angle_gamma   90.00
#
_symmetry.space_group_name_H-M   'P 1'
#
loop_
_entity.id
_entity.type
_entity.pdbx_description
1 polymer ?
#
loop_
_entity_poly.entity_id
_entity_poly.type
_entity_poly.pdbx_seq_one_letter_code
_entity_poly.pdbx_strand_id
1 'polypeptide(L)'
;MNLNISPVKGFTLVELMVVVVIVAIFAAVAIPSYQATVRRGQAAQAQDQLQQIAMMLDKHKSRNFSYEGANVPTDLRVLPKGATGTAVKYNFVLVPGATGQTWVVTAESQDTRNFSFLMSSTGLRCKNKTWANINTTTMTCGAGHEEW
;
A
#
# COMPACT_ATOMS: atom_id res chain seq x y z
N MET A 1 -52.73 10.09 -43.22
CA MET A 1 -52.02 10.77 -42.13
C MET A 1 -50.54 10.81 -42.49
N ASN A 2 -50.01 11.97 -42.88
CA ASN A 2 -48.60 12.13 -43.23
C ASN A 2 -47.80 12.36 -41.94
N LEU A 3 -46.97 11.39 -41.56
CA LEU A 3 -46.03 11.50 -40.45
C LEU A 3 -44.83 12.34 -40.89
N ASN A 4 -44.77 13.59 -40.44
CA ASN A 4 -43.63 14.47 -40.67
C ASN A 4 -42.51 14.12 -39.67
N ILE A 5 -41.63 13.19 -40.03
CA ILE A 5 -40.45 12.84 -39.23
C ILE A 5 -39.42 13.97 -39.38
N SER A 6 -39.21 14.72 -38.30
CA SER A 6 -38.14 15.72 -38.25
C SER A 6 -36.78 15.01 -38.30
N PRO A 7 -35.83 15.45 -39.15
CA PRO A 7 -34.51 14.82 -39.22
C PRO A 7 -33.78 15.00 -37.88
N VAL A 8 -33.37 13.89 -37.27
CA VAL A 8 -32.53 13.89 -36.07
C VAL A 8 -31.16 14.45 -36.47
N LYS A 9 -30.75 15.58 -35.89
CA LYS A 9 -29.41 16.13 -36.10
C LYS A 9 -28.38 15.17 -35.51
N GLY A 10 -27.57 14.55 -36.37
CA GLY A 10 -26.47 13.68 -35.99
C GLY A 10 -25.20 14.46 -35.61
N PHE A 11 -24.33 13.82 -34.81
CA PHE A 11 -23.02 14.35 -34.43
C PHE A 11 -22.09 14.40 -35.65
N THR A 12 -21.22 15.42 -35.75
CA THR A 12 -20.23 15.49 -36.84
C THR A 12 -18.93 14.77 -36.46
N LEU A 13 -18.22 14.22 -37.45
CA LEU A 13 -16.89 13.62 -37.24
C LEU A 13 -15.90 14.62 -36.63
N VAL A 14 -15.96 15.88 -37.06
CA VAL A 14 -15.07 16.94 -36.56
C VAL A 14 -15.35 17.24 -35.08
N GLU A 15 -16.62 17.28 -34.68
CA GLU A 15 -17.02 17.50 -33.29
C GLU A 15 -16.48 16.40 -32.37
N LEU A 16 -16.54 15.14 -32.83
CA LEU A 16 -15.97 14.02 -32.08
C LEU A 16 -14.45 14.07 -32.00
N MET A 17 -13.76 14.48 -33.07
CA MET A 17 -12.29 14.60 -33.07
C MET A 17 -11.80 15.63 -32.04
N VAL A 18 -12.45 16.79 -31.96
CA VAL A 18 -12.09 17.83 -30.99
C VAL A 18 -12.32 17.33 -29.55
N VAL A 19 -13.44 16.66 -29.29
CA VAL A 19 -13.73 16.09 -27.96
C VAL A 19 -12.68 15.07 -27.54
N VAL A 20 -12.28 14.16 -28.43
CA VAL A 20 -11.26 13.15 -28.14
C VAL A 20 -9.91 13.81 -27.82
N VAL A 21 -9.53 14.86 -28.55
CA VAL A 21 -8.28 15.61 -28.28
C VAL A 21 -8.31 16.24 -26.88
N ILE A 22 -9.41 16.88 -26.50
CA ILE A 22 -9.55 17.50 -25.18
C ILE A 22 -9.47 16.44 -24.07
N VAL A 23 -10.16 15.30 -24.23
CA VAL A 23 -10.13 14.19 -23.27
C VAL A 23 -8.72 13.60 -23.16
N ALA A 24 -7.99 13.46 -24.28
CA ALA A 24 -6.63 12.95 -24.29
C ALA A 24 -5.66 13.83 -23.49
N ILE A 25 -5.78 15.17 -23.63
CA ILE A 25 -4.96 16.14 -22.86
C ILE A 25 -5.24 16.00 -21.36
N PHE A 26 -6.51 15.91 -20.96
CA PHE A 26 -6.85 15.74 -19.55
C PHE A 26 -6.40 14.38 -19.00
N ALA A 27 -6.59 13.30 -19.75
CA ALA A 27 -6.17 11.96 -19.34
C ALA A 27 -4.66 11.88 -19.07
N ALA A 28 -3.85 12.57 -19.88
CA ALA A 28 -2.39 12.58 -19.74
C ALA A 28 -1.91 13.12 -18.37
N VAL A 29 -2.65 14.08 -17.78
CA VAL A 29 -2.31 14.65 -16.46
C VAL A 29 -3.05 13.94 -15.33
N ALA A 30 -4.33 13.60 -15.55
CA ALA A 30 -5.20 13.04 -14.52
C ALA A 30 -4.78 11.62 -14.09
N ILE A 31 -4.40 10.75 -15.05
CA ILE A 31 -4.05 9.35 -14.77
C ILE A 31 -2.84 9.23 -13.82
N PRO A 32 -1.67 9.83 -14.09
CA PRO A 32 -0.52 9.69 -13.19
C PRO A 32 -0.78 10.29 -11.81
N SER A 33 -1.53 11.41 -11.76
CA SER A 33 -1.94 12.05 -10.51
C SER A 33 -2.83 11.13 -9.65
N TYR A 34 -3.86 10.54 -10.25
CA TYR A 34 -4.76 9.62 -9.57
C TYR A 34 -4.01 8.39 -9.04
N GLN A 35 -3.13 7.80 -9.84
CA GLN A 35 -2.30 6.67 -9.41
C GLN A 35 -1.42 7.01 -8.20
N ALA A 36 -0.88 8.24 -8.11
CA ALA A 36 -0.10 8.68 -6.96
C ALA A 36 -0.96 8.77 -5.69
N THR A 37 -2.19 9.27 -5.80
CA THR A 37 -3.13 9.32 -4.68
C THR A 37 -3.51 7.93 -4.19
N VAL A 38 -3.78 6.99 -5.09
CA VAL A 38 -4.09 5.60 -4.73
C VAL A 38 -2.91 4.95 -4.00
N ARG A 39 -1.67 5.14 -4.48
CA ARG A 39 -0.47 4.63 -3.81
C ARG A 39 -0.31 5.19 -2.39
N ARG A 40 -0.56 6.50 -2.20
CA ARG A 40 -0.53 7.15 -0.88
C ARG A 40 -1.60 6.57 0.05
N GLY A 41 -2.80 6.31 -0.47
CA GLY A 41 -3.86 5.66 0.29
C GLY A 41 -3.49 4.24 0.73
N GLN A 42 -2.90 3.45 -0.17
CA GLN A 42 -2.40 2.10 0.16
C GLN A 42 -1.28 2.12 1.19
N ALA A 43 -0.36 3.10 1.08
CA ALA A 43 0.70 3.30 2.05
C ALA A 43 0.15 3.64 3.45
N ALA A 44 -0.83 4.53 3.54
CA ALA A 44 -1.50 4.86 4.80
C ALA A 44 -2.20 3.64 5.42
N GLN A 45 -2.91 2.86 4.61
CA GLN A 45 -3.52 1.59 5.06
C GLN A 45 -2.47 0.60 5.57
N ALA A 46 -1.30 0.53 4.96
CA ALA A 46 -0.22 -0.31 5.44
C ALA A 46 0.33 0.15 6.79
N GLN A 47 0.45 1.45 7.00
CA GLN A 47 0.83 2.03 8.30
C GLN A 47 -0.21 1.73 9.38
N ASP A 48 -1.50 1.87 9.08
CA ASP A 48 -2.58 1.52 10.00
C ASP A 48 -2.53 0.02 10.37
N GLN A 49 -2.28 -0.84 9.39
CA GLN A 49 -2.15 -2.28 9.60
C GLN A 49 -0.91 -2.63 10.45
N LEU A 50 0.21 -1.94 10.26
CA LEU A 50 1.39 -2.08 11.12
C LEU A 50 1.08 -1.72 12.58
N GLN A 51 0.35 -0.61 12.81
CA GLN A 51 -0.07 -0.22 14.16
C GLN A 51 -1.01 -1.25 14.79
N GLN A 52 -1.93 -1.83 14.00
CA GLN A 52 -2.79 -2.92 14.48
C GLN A 52 -2.00 -4.16 14.88
N ILE A 53 -1.00 -4.55 14.07
CA ILE A 53 -0.10 -5.66 14.40
C ILE A 53 0.68 -5.36 15.69
N ALA A 54 1.20 -4.14 15.85
CA ALA A 54 1.91 -3.72 17.06
C ALA A 54 1.03 -3.84 18.31
N MET A 55 -0.21 -3.33 18.27
CA MET A 55 -1.15 -3.45 19.39
C MET A 55 -1.46 -4.91 19.74
N MET A 56 -1.57 -5.78 18.74
CA MET A 56 -1.79 -7.20 18.97
C MET A 56 -0.55 -7.87 19.60
N LEU A 57 0.65 -7.50 19.18
CA LEU A 57 1.90 -7.97 19.78
C LEU A 57 2.00 -7.53 21.24
N ASP A 58 1.67 -6.27 21.55
CA ASP A 58 1.65 -5.77 22.92
C ASP A 58 0.66 -6.59 23.78
N LYS A 59 -0.55 -6.84 23.27
CA LYS A 59 -1.53 -7.71 23.93
C LYS A 59 -1.03 -9.14 24.11
N HIS A 60 -0.22 -9.67 23.18
CA HIS A 60 0.40 -10.99 23.33
C HIS A 60 1.42 -10.97 24.47
N LYS A 61 2.32 -9.98 24.50
CA LYS A 61 3.31 -9.82 25.56
C LYS A 61 2.68 -9.62 26.93
N SER A 62 1.58 -8.86 27.04
CA SER A 62 0.88 -8.70 28.32
C SER A 62 0.33 -10.01 28.89
N ARG A 63 0.05 -11.01 28.06
CA ARG A 63 -0.48 -12.32 28.49
C ARG A 63 0.62 -13.37 28.70
N ASN A 64 1.63 -13.36 27.85
CA ASN A 64 2.64 -14.42 27.78
C ASN A 64 4.02 -13.97 28.30
N PHE A 65 4.17 -12.71 28.71
CA PHE A 65 5.43 -12.06 29.11
C PHE A 65 6.56 -12.12 28.05
N SER A 66 6.25 -12.59 26.85
CA SER A 66 7.15 -12.77 25.72
C SER A 66 6.38 -12.61 24.40
N TYR A 67 7.09 -12.29 23.33
CA TYR A 67 6.60 -12.33 21.95
C TYR A 67 6.86 -13.68 21.26
N GLU A 68 7.48 -14.63 21.97
CA GLU A 68 7.68 -15.98 21.45
C GLU A 68 6.33 -16.65 21.12
N GLY A 69 6.25 -17.25 19.93
CA GLY A 69 5.00 -17.84 19.42
C GLY A 69 3.97 -16.83 18.89
N ALA A 70 4.24 -15.52 18.99
CA ALA A 70 3.38 -14.52 18.36
C ALA A 70 3.43 -14.67 16.83
N ASN A 71 2.27 -14.59 16.20
CA ASN A 71 2.14 -14.59 14.75
C ASN A 71 1.22 -13.46 14.31
N VAL A 72 1.40 -13.01 13.06
CA VAL A 72 0.46 -12.10 12.41
C VAL A 72 -0.70 -12.94 11.87
N PRO A 73 -1.96 -12.64 12.25
CA PRO A 73 -3.13 -13.29 11.71
C PRO A 73 -3.10 -13.25 10.19
N THR A 74 -3.54 -14.31 9.54
CA THR A 74 -3.53 -14.44 8.07
C THR A 74 -4.21 -13.25 7.37
N ASP A 75 -5.25 -12.72 7.99
CA ASP A 75 -6.02 -11.57 7.52
C ASP A 75 -5.23 -10.25 7.50
N LEU A 76 -4.18 -10.15 8.31
CA LEU A 76 -3.32 -8.98 8.45
C LEU A 76 -1.94 -9.19 7.78
N ARG A 77 -1.70 -10.36 7.16
CA ARG A 77 -0.43 -10.63 6.46
C ARG A 77 -0.34 -9.98 5.09
N VAL A 78 -1.47 -9.60 4.51
CA VAL A 78 -1.51 -8.98 3.18
C VAL A 78 -2.47 -7.81 3.16
N LEU A 79 -2.20 -6.84 2.28
CA LEU A 79 -3.13 -5.78 1.93
C LEU A 79 -3.30 -5.75 0.41
N PRO A 80 -4.53 -5.63 -0.13
CA PRO A 80 -5.80 -5.71 0.58
C PRO A 80 -6.05 -7.11 1.19
N LYS A 81 -6.91 -7.18 2.22
CA LYS A 81 -7.21 -8.43 2.93
C LYS A 81 -7.73 -9.50 1.96
N GLY A 82 -7.16 -10.71 2.04
CA GLY A 82 -7.52 -11.84 1.18
C GLY A 82 -6.95 -11.77 -0.23
N ALA A 83 -6.11 -10.78 -0.55
CA ALA A 83 -5.42 -10.72 -1.83
C ALA A 83 -4.46 -11.90 -2.01
N THR A 84 -4.40 -12.41 -3.24
CA THR A 84 -3.48 -13.49 -3.64
C THR A 84 -2.76 -13.11 -4.93
N GLY A 85 -1.57 -13.67 -5.13
CA GLY A 85 -0.75 -13.38 -6.32
C GLY A 85 -0.48 -11.89 -6.52
N THR A 86 -0.73 -11.39 -7.73
CA THR A 86 -0.47 -9.99 -8.14
C THR A 86 -1.46 -8.97 -7.56
N ALA A 87 -2.53 -9.42 -6.91
CA ALA A 87 -3.46 -8.53 -6.23
C ALA A 87 -2.88 -7.99 -4.92
N VAL A 88 -1.89 -8.67 -4.33
CA VAL A 88 -1.20 -8.24 -3.12
C VAL A 88 -0.47 -6.92 -3.39
N LYS A 89 -0.70 -5.91 -2.56
CA LYS A 89 -0.04 -4.60 -2.62
C LYS A 89 1.00 -4.46 -1.53
N TYR A 90 0.69 -4.95 -0.33
CA TYR A 90 1.65 -5.06 0.76
C TYR A 90 1.66 -6.46 1.35
N ASN A 91 2.85 -6.94 1.67
CA ASN A 91 3.07 -8.18 2.43
C ASN A 91 3.70 -7.85 3.77
N PHE A 92 3.12 -8.38 4.85
CA PHE A 92 3.54 -8.10 6.23
C PHE A 92 4.23 -9.32 6.82
N VAL A 93 5.42 -9.12 7.37
CA VAL A 93 6.20 -10.18 7.99
C VAL A 93 6.63 -9.74 9.39
N LEU A 94 6.29 -10.56 10.38
CA LEU A 94 6.82 -10.44 11.73
C LEU A 94 8.08 -11.29 11.84
N VAL A 95 9.15 -10.67 12.30
CA VAL A 95 10.40 -11.31 12.65
C VAL A 95 10.60 -11.13 14.16
N PRO A 96 10.41 -12.20 14.98
CA PRO A 96 10.71 -12.13 16.40
C PRO A 96 12.23 -12.04 16.61
N GLY A 97 12.64 -11.31 17.65
CA GLY A 97 14.03 -11.29 18.09
C GLY A 97 14.44 -12.62 18.72
N ALA A 98 15.74 -12.90 18.73
CA ALA A 98 16.29 -14.18 19.19
C ALA A 98 15.89 -14.61 20.61
N THR A 99 15.58 -13.65 21.49
CA THR A 99 15.17 -13.88 22.88
C THR A 99 13.65 -13.79 23.10
N GLY A 100 12.86 -13.58 22.04
CA GLY A 100 11.41 -13.36 22.14
C GLY A 100 11.02 -12.05 22.84
N GLN A 101 11.98 -11.19 23.19
CA GLN A 101 11.72 -9.93 23.89
C GLN A 101 11.59 -8.71 22.98
N THR A 102 12.04 -8.84 21.74
CA THR A 102 11.94 -7.81 20.70
C THR A 102 11.23 -8.36 19.47
N TRP A 103 10.73 -7.45 18.63
CA TRP A 103 10.16 -7.80 17.35
C TRP A 103 10.44 -6.71 16.31
N VAL A 104 10.45 -7.14 15.06
CA VAL A 104 10.39 -6.26 13.88
C VAL A 104 9.23 -6.73 13.02
N VAL A 105 8.41 -5.78 12.58
CA VAL A 105 7.41 -6.01 11.54
C VAL A 105 7.79 -5.20 10.32
N THR A 106 7.80 -5.84 9.16
CA THR A 106 8.00 -5.19 7.88
C THR A 106 6.73 -5.23 7.05
N ALA A 107 6.53 -4.21 6.22
CA ALA A 107 5.52 -4.18 5.17
C ALA A 107 6.20 -3.91 3.84
N GLU A 108 6.36 -4.95 3.03
CA GLU A 108 6.98 -4.87 1.70
C GLU A 108 5.93 -4.47 0.66
N SER A 109 6.19 -3.38 -0.07
CA SER A 109 5.37 -2.97 -1.21
C SER A 109 5.66 -3.82 -2.45
N GLN A 110 4.63 -4.27 -3.14
CA GLN A 110 4.74 -4.92 -4.46
C GLN A 110 4.88 -3.92 -5.61
N ASP A 111 4.73 -2.62 -5.36
CA ASP A 111 5.02 -1.54 -6.32
C ASP A 111 6.35 -0.85 -5.94
N THR A 112 7.30 -0.84 -6.88
CA THR A 112 8.64 -0.23 -6.71
C THR A 112 8.60 1.29 -6.55
N ARG A 113 7.49 1.93 -6.93
CA ARG A 113 7.29 3.38 -6.75
C ARG A 113 6.78 3.74 -5.37
N ASN A 114 6.32 2.75 -4.59
CA ASN A 114 5.80 2.97 -3.25
C ASN A 114 6.85 2.67 -2.18
N PHE A 115 6.60 3.15 -0.96
CA PHE A 115 7.48 2.88 0.17
C PHE A 115 7.15 1.53 0.80
N SER A 116 8.19 0.81 1.19
CA SER A 116 8.12 -0.29 2.15
C SER A 116 8.43 0.25 3.55
N PHE A 117 7.88 -0.40 4.57
CA PHE A 117 7.92 0.08 5.94
C PHE A 117 8.57 -0.94 6.87
N LEU A 118 9.18 -0.43 7.93
CA LEU A 118 9.66 -1.19 9.07
C LEU A 118 9.18 -0.50 10.36
N MET A 119 8.70 -1.33 11.28
CA MET A 119 8.38 -0.94 12.65
C MET A 119 9.01 -1.93 13.62
N SER A 120 9.61 -1.45 14.70
CA SER A 120 10.17 -2.30 15.74
C SER A 120 9.55 -2.07 17.12
N SER A 121 9.75 -3.05 18.01
CA SER A 121 9.43 -2.96 19.44
C SER A 121 10.23 -1.89 20.19
N THR A 122 11.33 -1.41 19.61
CA THR A 122 12.19 -0.36 20.19
C THR A 122 11.78 1.05 19.77
N GLY A 123 10.73 1.17 18.94
CA GLY A 123 10.19 2.45 18.49
C GLY A 123 10.74 2.94 17.14
N LEU A 124 11.63 2.17 16.48
CA LEU A 124 12.08 2.53 15.14
C LEU A 124 10.90 2.41 14.17
N ARG A 125 10.61 3.51 13.48
CA ARG A 125 9.61 3.59 12.41
C ARG A 125 10.27 4.26 11.23
N CYS A 126 10.53 3.48 10.19
CA CYS A 126 11.17 3.99 9.01
C CYS A 126 10.59 3.37 7.76
N LYS A 127 10.77 4.07 6.65
CA LYS A 127 10.28 3.66 5.33
C LYS A 127 11.38 3.86 4.29
N ASN A 128 11.40 3.00 3.28
CA ASN A 128 12.31 3.09 2.15
C ASN A 128 11.63 2.53 0.89
N LYS A 129 11.88 3.13 -0.27
CA LYS A 129 11.39 2.61 -1.56
C LYS A 129 12.16 1.36 -1.99
N THR A 130 13.43 1.27 -1.60
CA THR A 130 14.29 0.13 -1.91
C THR A 130 14.19 -0.90 -0.79
N TRP A 131 13.46 -1.99 -1.04
CA TRP A 131 13.29 -3.09 -0.08
C TRP A 131 14.63 -3.63 0.45
N ALA A 132 15.63 -3.80 -0.42
CA ALA A 132 16.94 -4.34 -0.05
C ALA A 132 17.70 -3.51 1.02
N ASN A 133 17.30 -2.25 1.24
CA ASN A 133 17.89 -1.40 2.28
C ASN A 133 17.28 -1.65 3.67
N ILE A 134 16.12 -2.31 3.73
CA ILE A 134 15.43 -2.65 4.99
C ILE A 134 16.01 -3.96 5.52
N ASN A 135 16.67 -3.90 6.67
CA ASN A 135 17.29 -5.04 7.32
C ASN A 135 16.59 -5.33 8.65
N THR A 136 15.93 -6.49 8.73
CA THR A 136 15.20 -6.93 9.92
C THR A 136 16.11 -7.44 11.03
N THR A 137 17.33 -7.88 10.71
CA THR A 137 18.31 -8.40 11.67
C THR A 137 19.01 -7.27 12.40
N THR A 138 19.43 -6.23 11.68
CA THR A 138 20.05 -5.04 12.28
C THR A 138 19.04 -3.96 12.68
N MET A 139 17.75 -4.17 12.37
CA MET A 139 16.66 -3.21 12.62
C MET A 139 16.99 -1.83 12.02
N THR A 140 17.25 -1.76 10.71
CA THR A 140 17.59 -0.51 10.01
C THR A 140 16.87 -0.39 8.66
N CYS A 141 16.65 0.83 8.17
CA CYS A 141 16.08 1.09 6.84
C CYS A 141 17.12 1.53 5.79
N GLY A 142 18.41 1.47 6.12
CA GLY A 142 19.51 1.75 5.19
C GLY A 142 19.54 3.18 4.64
N ALA A 143 20.26 3.39 3.54
CA ALA A 143 20.42 4.72 2.93
C ALA A 143 19.13 5.22 2.26
N GLY A 144 18.85 6.52 2.36
CA GLY A 144 17.65 7.14 1.78
C GLY A 144 16.35 6.77 2.50
N HIS A 145 16.44 6.33 3.76
CA HIS A 145 15.26 6.12 4.58
C HIS A 145 14.65 7.45 5.04
N GLU A 146 13.36 7.40 5.29
CA GLU A 146 12.61 8.47 5.95
C GLU A 146 11.92 7.89 7.18
N GLU A 147 11.69 8.72 8.19
CA GLU A 147 10.79 8.37 9.31
C GLU A 147 9.33 8.61 8.89
N TRP A 148 8.40 7.95 9.60
CA TRP A 148 6.97 8.06 9.35
C TRP A 148 6.13 7.92 10.61
#